data_AF-A0A7W3TC52-F1
#
_entry.id   AF-A0A7W3TC52-F1
#
_cell.length_a   1.000
_cell.length_b   1.000
_cell.length_c   1.000
_cell.angle_alpha   90.00
_cell.angle_beta   90.00
_cell.angle_gamma   90.00
#
_symmetry.space_group_name_H-M   'P 1'
#
loop_
_entity.id
_entity.type
_entity.pdbx_description
1 polymer ?
#
loop_
_entity_poly.entity_id
_entity_poly.type
_entity_poly.pdbx_seq_one_letter_code
_entity_poly.pdbx_strand_id
1 'polypeptide(L)'
;MEGAGGGPRTLAEELRALPDTALAELLRLRPDLLSPLPGDLTRLASRAGERLSVLRAVDRLDTLALRTAEALAIAPHPCSRAELAAL
;
A
#
# COMPACT_ATOMS: atom_id res chain seq x y z
N MET A 1 -14.04 24.44 8.38
CA MET A 1 -13.62 24.70 6.99
C MET A 1 -12.20 24.17 6.84
N GLU A 2 -12.05 22.86 6.73
CA GLU A 2 -10.75 22.17 6.66
C GLU A 2 -10.64 21.43 5.33
N GLY A 3 -9.70 21.90 4.49
CA GLY A 3 -9.02 21.19 3.40
C GLY A 3 -9.83 20.29 2.48
N ALA A 4 -10.44 20.86 1.44
CA ALA A 4 -10.78 20.10 0.25
C ALA A 4 -9.51 19.71 -0.54
N GLY A 5 -9.37 18.42 -0.85
CA GLY A 5 -8.84 17.97 -2.14
C GLY A 5 -7.35 17.68 -2.25
N GLY A 6 -6.90 16.56 -1.67
CA GLY A 6 -5.64 15.96 -2.07
C GLY A 6 -5.22 14.85 -1.13
N GLY A 7 -5.73 13.62 -1.36
CA GLY A 7 -5.07 12.44 -0.82
C GLY A 7 -3.58 12.44 -1.19
N PRO A 8 -2.74 11.71 -0.44
CA PRO A 8 -1.31 11.63 -0.72
C PRO A 8 -1.07 11.37 -2.21
N ARG A 9 -0.17 12.16 -2.80
CA ARG A 9 0.09 12.19 -4.24
C ARG A 9 1.10 11.11 -4.65
N THR A 10 1.82 10.55 -3.67
CA THR A 10 2.81 9.50 -3.86
C THR A 10 2.75 8.47 -2.73
N LEU A 11 3.21 7.25 -3.03
CA LEU A 11 3.34 6.19 -2.02
C LEU A 11 4.25 6.59 -0.85
N ALA A 12 5.27 7.41 -1.08
CA ALA A 12 6.13 7.89 0.01
C ALA A 12 5.39 8.83 0.99
N GLU A 13 4.42 9.60 0.50
CA GLU A 13 3.55 10.43 1.35
C GLU A 13 2.54 9.57 2.11
N GLU A 14 1.94 8.57 1.46
CA GLU A 14 1.08 7.58 2.12
C GLU A 14 1.81 6.89 3.28
N LEU A 15 3.01 6.36 3.03
CA LEU A 15 3.80 5.67 4.04
C LEU A 15 4.20 6.58 5.20
N ARG A 16 4.37 7.89 4.97
CA ARG A 16 4.69 8.87 6.01
C ARG A 16 3.47 9.24 6.87
N ALA A 17 2.27 9.14 6.30
CA ALA A 17 1.02 9.39 7.00
C ALA A 17 0.53 8.16 7.81
N LEU A 18 1.07 6.97 7.55
CA LEU A 18 0.75 5.77 8.31
C LEU A 18 1.23 5.88 9.77
N PRO A 19 0.45 5.37 10.74
CA PRO A 19 0.94 5.22 12.10
C PRO A 19 2.09 4.21 12.16
N ASP A 20 3.03 4.42 13.09
CA ASP A 20 4.21 3.57 13.27
C ASP A 20 3.86 2.08 13.44
N THR A 21 2.74 1.78 14.09
CA THR A 21 2.25 0.40 14.26
C THR A 21 1.92 -0.25 12.93
N ALA A 22 1.21 0.46 12.04
CA ALA A 22 0.89 -0.03 10.70
C ALA A 22 2.14 -0.16 9.82
N LEU A 23 3.09 0.78 9.93
CA LEU A 23 4.36 0.69 9.22
C LEU A 23 5.18 -0.53 9.70
N ALA A 24 5.25 -0.76 11.01
CA ALA A 24 5.92 -1.93 11.57
C ALA A 24 5.24 -3.24 11.14
N GLU A 25 3.91 -3.27 11.06
CA GLU A 25 3.14 -4.41 10.57
C GLU A 25 3.42 -4.68 9.09
N LEU A 26 3.43 -3.64 8.26
CA LEU A 26 3.82 -3.71 6.85
C LEU A 26 5.21 -4.34 6.70
N LEU A 27 6.20 -3.87 7.46
CA LEU A 27 7.58 -4.39 7.39
C LEU A 27 7.70 -5.84 7.86
N ARG A 28 6.88 -6.27 8.83
CA ARG A 28 6.80 -7.69 9.24
C ARG A 28 6.19 -8.57 8.16
N LEU A 29 5.14 -8.10 7.49
CA LEU A 29 4.50 -8.80 6.37
C LEU A 29 5.36 -8.76 5.09
N ARG A 30 6.27 -7.79 4.97
CA ARG A 30 7.12 -7.51 3.81
C ARG A 30 8.62 -7.46 4.17
N PRO A 31 9.21 -8.57 4.64
CA PRO A 31 10.64 -8.58 4.96
C PRO A 31 11.52 -8.31 3.73
N ASP A 32 11.01 -8.53 2.52
CA ASP A 32 11.70 -8.22 1.27
C ASP A 32 11.99 -6.71 1.08
N LEU A 33 11.23 -5.83 1.73
CA LEU A 33 11.45 -4.39 1.66
C LEU A 33 12.70 -3.94 2.44
N LEU A 34 13.14 -4.75 3.40
CA LEU A 34 14.27 -4.47 4.29
C LEU A 34 15.62 -4.90 3.71
N SER A 35 15.67 -5.53 2.53
CA SER A 35 16.91 -6.04 1.94
C SER A 35 17.19 -5.43 0.55
N PRO A 36 18.23 -4.58 0.41
CA PRO A 36 19.03 -3.96 1.47
C PRO A 36 18.23 -2.92 2.26
N LEU A 37 18.63 -2.62 3.51
CA LEU A 37 17.88 -1.71 4.37
C LEU A 37 17.70 -0.34 3.69
N PRO A 38 16.46 0.12 3.44
CA PRO A 38 16.23 1.43 2.85
C PRO A 38 16.61 2.51 3.87
N GLY A 39 17.31 3.55 3.40
CA GLY A 39 17.73 4.67 4.27
C GLY A 39 16.60 5.65 4.61
N ASP A 40 15.49 5.62 3.87
CA ASP A 40 14.35 6.52 4.03
C ASP A 40 13.06 5.92 3.42
N LEU A 41 11.93 6.57 3.68
CA LEU A 41 10.61 6.17 3.18
C LEU A 41 10.47 6.31 1.65
N THR A 42 11.23 7.20 1.01
CA THR A 42 11.19 7.35 -0.45
C THR A 42 11.79 6.12 -1.13
N ARG A 43 12.94 5.64 -0.65
CA ARG A 43 13.58 4.40 -1.10
C ARG A 43 12.73 3.17 -0.77
N LEU A 44 12.08 3.16 0.39
CA LEU A 44 11.12 2.13 0.76
C LEU A 44 9.96 2.08 -0.25
N ALA A 45 9.36 3.23 -0.56
CA ALA A 45 8.28 3.35 -1.54
C ALA A 45 8.71 2.91 -2.94
N SER A 46 9.86 3.37 -3.42
CA SER A 46 10.40 2.94 -4.72
C SER A 46 10.59 1.42 -4.78
N ARG A 47 11.13 0.81 -3.71
CA ARG A 47 11.30 -0.65 -3.64
C ARG A 47 9.97 -1.38 -3.59
N ALA A 48 8.99 -0.87 -2.86
CA ALA A 48 7.66 -1.46 -2.80
C ALA A 48 6.97 -1.50 -4.18
N GLY A 49 7.28 -0.54 -5.06
CA GLY A 49 6.82 -0.50 -6.45
C GLY A 49 7.60 -1.38 -7.43
N GLU A 50 8.74 -1.96 -7.02
CA GLU A 50 9.54 -2.82 -7.91
C GLU A 50 8.80 -4.11 -8.25
N ARG A 51 8.90 -4.53 -9.51
CA ARG A 51 8.15 -5.69 -10.04
C ARG A 51 8.32 -6.95 -9.18
N LEU A 52 9.56 -7.29 -8.80
CA LEU A 52 9.82 -8.48 -7.99
C LEU A 52 9.22 -8.37 -6.58
N SER A 53 9.22 -7.16 -6.02
CA SER A 53 8.65 -6.87 -4.72
C SER A 53 7.12 -7.00 -4.76
N VAL A 54 6.49 -6.44 -5.79
CA VAL A 54 5.04 -6.57 -6.02
C VAL A 54 4.62 -8.01 -6.22
N LEU A 55 5.33 -8.78 -7.05
CA LEU A 55 5.03 -10.20 -7.27
C LEU A 55 5.05 -11.00 -5.97
N ARG A 56 6.10 -10.84 -5.17
CA ARG A 56 6.17 -11.46 -3.83
C ARG A 56 5.05 -11.02 -2.91
N ALA A 57 4.55 -9.79 -3.07
CA ALA A 57 3.44 -9.28 -2.29
C ALA A 57 2.13 -10.00 -2.64
N VAL A 58 1.86 -10.08 -3.94
CA VAL A 58 0.69 -10.73 -4.52
C VAL A 58 0.69 -12.22 -4.22
N ASP A 59 1.85 -12.89 -4.30
CA ASP A 59 2.00 -14.33 -4.01
C ASP A 59 1.64 -14.72 -2.56
N ARG A 60 1.63 -13.76 -1.63
CA ARG A 60 1.24 -13.99 -0.23
C ARG A 60 -0.24 -13.71 0.04
N LEU A 61 -0.97 -13.17 -0.92
CA LEU A 61 -2.40 -12.91 -0.76
C LEU A 61 -3.18 -14.23 -0.94
N ASP A 62 -4.13 -14.47 -0.05
CA ASP A 62 -5.15 -15.47 -0.34
C ASP A 62 -6.09 -14.99 -1.47
N THR A 63 -6.96 -15.88 -1.94
CA THR A 63 -7.88 -15.56 -3.03
C THR A 63 -8.79 -14.37 -2.72
N LEU A 64 -9.27 -14.24 -1.47
CA LEU A 64 -10.15 -13.14 -1.08
C LEU A 64 -9.39 -11.81 -1.09
N ALA A 65 -8.19 -11.78 -0.51
CA ALA A 65 -7.32 -10.62 -0.46
C ALA A 65 -6.91 -10.17 -1.87
N LEU A 66 -6.61 -11.11 -2.77
CA LEU A 66 -6.29 -10.82 -4.16
C LEU A 66 -7.47 -10.17 -4.89
N ARG A 67 -8.68 -10.74 -4.78
CA ARG A 67 -9.89 -10.16 -5.39
C ARG A 67 -10.20 -8.78 -4.86
N THR A 68 -10.02 -8.58 -3.55
CA THR A 68 -10.21 -7.29 -2.91
C THR A 68 -9.21 -6.26 -3.47
N ALA A 69 -7.95 -6.64 -3.65
CA ALA A 69 -6.93 -5.77 -4.23
C ALA A 69 -7.20 -5.42 -5.70
N GLU A 70 -7.66 -6.39 -6.50
CA GLU A 70 -8.06 -6.16 -7.90
C GLU A 70 -9.24 -5.19 -8.00
N ALA A 71 -10.27 -5.35 -7.16
CA ALA A 71 -11.41 -4.46 -7.11
C ALA A 71 -11.01 -3.04 -6.67
N LEU A 72 -10.14 -2.91 -5.66
CA LEU A 72 -9.59 -1.62 -5.24
C LEU A 72 -8.75 -0.93 -6.32
N ALA A 73 -8.08 -1.68 -7.20
CA ALA A 73 -7.25 -1.12 -8.26
C ALA A 73 -8.06 -0.40 -9.35
N ILE A 74 -9.33 -0.75 -9.53
CA ILE A 74 -10.25 -0.11 -10.49
C ILE A 74 -11.25 0.85 -9.82
N ALA A 75 -11.32 0.82 -8.48
CA ALA A 75 -12.22 1.67 -7.71
C ALA A 75 -11.76 3.14 -7.71
N PRO A 76 -12.69 4.11 -7.60
CA PRO A 76 -12.33 5.50 -7.35
C PRO A 76 -11.62 5.65 -6.00
N HIS A 77 -10.65 6.54 -5.90
CA HIS A 77 -9.95 6.84 -4.64
C HIS A 77 -10.35 8.22 -4.09
N PRO A 78 -10.83 8.33 -2.84
CA PRO A 78 -10.97 7.25 -1.85
C PRO A 78 -12.16 6.31 -2.14
N CYS A 79 -12.01 5.02 -1.83
CA CYS A 79 -13.06 4.00 -1.95
C CYS A 79 -13.56 3.60 -0.57
N SER A 80 -14.87 3.74 -0.33
CA SER A 80 -15.52 3.22 0.88
C SER A 80 -15.74 1.71 0.79
N ARG A 81 -15.88 1.06 1.94
CA ARG A 81 -16.21 -0.38 2.01
C ARG A 81 -17.51 -0.72 1.26
N ALA A 82 -18.50 0.17 1.28
CA ALA A 82 -19.78 -0.05 0.62
C ALA A 82 -19.63 0.00 -0.91
N GLU A 83 -18.84 0.94 -1.43
CA GLU A 83 -18.53 1.03 -2.86
C GLU A 83 -17.71 -0.19 -3.32
N LEU A 84 -16.74 -0.63 -2.52
CA LEU A 84 -15.97 -1.83 -2.81
C LEU A 84 -16.83 -3.10 -2.82
N ALA A 85 -17.79 -3.21 -1.90
CA ALA A 85 -18.70 -4.35 -1.84
C ALA A 85 -19.72 -4.39 -2.99
N ALA A 86 -19.85 -3.29 -3.74
CA ALA A 86 -20.74 -3.18 -4.89
C ALA A 86 -20.03 -3.47 -6.24
N LEU A 87 -18.71 -3.70 -6.23
CA LEU A 87 -17.91 -4.14 -7.39
C LEU A 87 -17.96 -5.67 -7.54
#